data_AF-A0A6J5A3A4-F1
#
_entry.id   AF-A0A6J5A3A4-F1
#
_cell.length_a   1.000
_cell.length_b   1.000
_cell.length_c   1.000
_cell.angle_alpha   90.00
_cell.angle_beta   90.00
_cell.angle_gamma   90.00
#
_symmetry.space_group_name_H-M   'P 1'
#
loop_
_entity.id
_entity.type
_entity.pdbx_description
1 polymer ?
#
loop_
_entity_poly.entity_id
_entity_poly.type
_entity_poly.pdbx_seq_one_letter_code
_entity_poly.pdbx_strand_id
1 'polypeptide(L)'
;MRTLKKVVIVLASLVALLVVGWLGITTSVPGAPKSRPCSEAWVNDVAERYFDISDGEGHGPDPGSGEWLGSVERQAKLPVRADLADVQRCGLIQQQLERHTFIINQPLGITISF
;
A
#
# COMPACT_ATOMS: atom_id res chain seq x y z
N MET A 1 40.70 -13.92 18.41
CA MET A 1 39.76 -14.26 17.30
C MET A 1 38.44 -14.90 17.75
N ARG A 2 38.40 -15.84 18.71
CA ARG A 2 37.15 -16.53 19.11
C ARG A 2 36.10 -15.62 19.77
N THR A 3 36.53 -14.66 20.59
CA THR A 3 35.67 -13.65 21.22
C THR A 3 35.12 -12.65 20.22
N LEU A 4 35.95 -12.18 19.29
CA LEU A 4 35.54 -11.28 18.21
C LEU A 4 34.44 -11.90 17.33
N LYS A 5 34.59 -13.18 16.94
CA LYS A 5 33.57 -13.91 16.17
C LYS A 5 32.23 -13.98 16.91
N LYS A 6 32.23 -14.24 18.22
CA LYS A 6 30.99 -14.28 19.03
C LYS A 6 30.30 -12.93 19.10
N VAL A 7 31.07 -11.85 19.30
CA VAL A 7 30.53 -10.48 19.32
C VAL A 7 29.88 -10.13 17.98
N VAL A 8 30.55 -10.45 16.87
CA VAL A 8 29.99 -10.23 15.51
C VAL A 8 28.69 -10.99 15.31
N ILE A 9 28.60 -12.26 15.73
CA ILE A 9 27.37 -13.06 15.61
C ILE A 9 26.23 -12.43 16.44
N VAL A 10 26.50 -12.05 17.70
CA VAL A 10 25.47 -11.45 18.56
C VAL A 10 24.94 -10.14 17.96
N LEU A 11 25.83 -9.28 17.46
CA LEU A 11 25.43 -8.02 16.82
C LEU A 11 24.62 -8.27 15.54
N ALA A 12 25.06 -9.19 14.69
CA ALA A 12 24.33 -9.54 13.47
C ALA A 12 22.91 -10.06 13.80
N SER A 13 22.79 -10.91 14.82
CA SER A 13 21.48 -11.41 15.27
C SER A 13 20.57 -10.29 15.80
N LEU A 14 21.11 -9.34 16.58
CA LEU A 14 20.35 -8.19 17.08
C LEU A 14 19.84 -7.31 15.93
N VAL A 15 20.70 -7.00 14.96
CA VAL A 15 20.32 -6.23 13.77
C VAL A 15 19.24 -6.97 12.98
N ALA A 16 19.38 -8.29 12.78
CA ALA A 16 18.37 -9.09 12.09
C ALA A 16 17.01 -9.04 12.80
N LEU A 17 16.99 -9.14 14.13
CA LEU A 17 15.75 -9.04 14.91
C LEU A 17 15.10 -7.66 14.79
N LEU A 18 15.90 -6.60 14.80
CA LEU A 18 15.40 -5.23 14.61
C LEU A 18 14.78 -5.06 13.22
N VAL A 19 15.43 -5.57 12.17
CA VAL A 19 14.92 -5.50 10.79
C VAL A 19 13.62 -6.29 10.66
N VAL A 20 13.55 -7.51 11.20
CA VAL A 20 12.32 -8.31 11.18
C VAL A 20 11.19 -7.63 11.94
N GLY A 21 11.48 -7.07 13.12
CA GLY A 21 10.49 -6.32 13.90
C GLY A 21 9.99 -5.08 13.15
N TRP A 22 10.88 -4.31 12.53
CA TRP A 22 10.53 -3.15 11.71
C TRP A 22 9.66 -3.54 10.52
N LEU A 23 10.02 -4.60 9.78
CA LEU A 23 9.22 -5.11 8.67
C LEU A 23 7.83 -5.55 9.13
N GLY A 24 7.71 -6.19 10.30
CA GLY A 24 6.43 -6.61 10.86
C GLY A 24 5.49 -5.45 11.24
N ILE A 25 6.04 -4.28 11.62
CA ILE A 25 5.26 -3.09 11.98
C ILE A 25 4.88 -2.27 10.73
N THR A 26 5.74 -2.26 9.72
CA THR A 26 5.60 -1.39 8.53
C THR A 26 4.95 -2.07 7.33
N THR A 27 4.78 -3.39 7.38
CA THR A 27 4.14 -4.17 6.33
C THR A 27 2.70 -4.47 6.72
N SER A 28 1.73 -4.04 5.91
CA SER A 28 0.31 -4.31 6.08
C SER A 28 -0.20 -5.25 4.99
N VAL A 29 -1.27 -5.98 5.34
CA VAL A 29 -2.07 -6.77 4.40
C VAL A 29 -3.51 -6.30 4.51
N PRO A 30 -3.87 -5.18 3.87
CA PRO A 30 -5.20 -4.61 4.02
C PRO A 30 -6.26 -5.51 3.38
N GLY A 31 -7.34 -5.76 4.11
CA GLY A 31 -8.56 -6.34 3.56
C GLY A 31 -9.39 -5.29 2.82
N ALA A 32 -10.10 -5.72 1.78
CA ALA A 32 -10.89 -4.84 0.91
C ALA A 32 -11.84 -3.93 1.69
N PRO A 33 -12.02 -2.66 1.27
CA PRO A 33 -12.99 -1.76 1.87
C PRO A 33 -14.38 -2.39 1.90
N LYS A 34 -15.11 -2.23 3.01
CA LYS A 34 -16.50 -2.70 3.14
C LYS A 34 -17.54 -1.61 2.87
N SER A 35 -17.09 -0.37 2.79
CA SER A 35 -17.92 0.80 2.48
C SER A 35 -18.33 0.80 1.01
N ARG A 36 -19.38 1.58 0.69
CA ARG A 36 -19.86 1.72 -0.69
C ARG A 36 -18.76 2.33 -1.57
N PRO A 37 -18.41 1.75 -2.73
CA PRO A 37 -17.43 2.34 -3.63
C PRO A 37 -17.76 3.80 -3.97
N CYS A 38 -16.73 4.64 -4.07
CA CYS A 38 -16.85 6.10 -4.27
C CYS A 38 -17.53 6.88 -3.14
N SER A 39 -17.88 6.26 -2.00
CA SER A 39 -18.23 7.04 -0.80
C SER A 39 -16.98 7.64 -0.18
N GLU A 40 -17.13 8.72 0.59
CA GLU A 40 -16.02 9.34 1.33
C GLU A 40 -15.30 8.33 2.24
N ALA A 41 -16.07 7.49 2.94
CA ALA A 41 -15.51 6.41 3.76
C ALA A 41 -14.72 5.36 2.95
N TRP A 42 -15.05 5.15 1.67
CA TRP A 42 -14.29 4.27 0.80
C TRP A 42 -13.01 4.93 0.31
N VAL A 43 -13.07 6.21 -0.06
CA VAL A 43 -11.91 6.99 -0.50
C VAL A 43 -10.86 7.05 0.61
N ASN A 44 -11.26 7.41 1.82
CA ASN A 44 -10.35 7.49 2.97
C ASN A 44 -9.70 6.13 3.28
N ASP A 45 -10.49 5.07 3.22
CA ASP A 45 -10.02 3.72 3.50
C ASP A 45 -8.97 3.23 2.48
N VAL A 46 -9.17 3.54 1.20
CA VAL A 46 -8.18 3.23 0.14
C VAL A 46 -6.94 4.11 0.27
N ALA A 47 -7.10 5.41 0.55
CA ALA A 47 -5.98 6.33 0.70
C ALA A 47 -5.09 5.98 1.90
N GLU A 48 -5.68 5.59 3.03
CA GLU A 48 -4.94 5.32 4.27
C GLU A 48 -4.33 3.92 4.30
N ARG A 49 -5.06 2.90 3.84
CA ARG A 49 -4.67 1.50 4.05
C ARG A 49 -4.00 0.84 2.85
N TYR A 50 -4.26 1.34 1.64
CA TYR A 50 -3.74 0.74 0.43
C TYR A 50 -2.58 1.54 -0.14
N PHE A 51 -2.83 2.70 -0.73
CA PHE A 51 -1.83 3.35 -1.57
C PHE A 51 -1.57 4.77 -1.09
N ASP A 52 -0.32 5.04 -0.68
CA ASP A 52 0.15 6.40 -0.52
C ASP A 52 0.31 7.02 -1.92
N ILE A 53 -0.65 7.86 -2.30
CA ILE A 53 -0.67 8.59 -3.56
C ILE A 53 -0.25 10.03 -3.24
N SER A 54 0.96 10.15 -2.70
CA SER A 54 1.65 11.41 -2.57
C SER A 54 3.01 11.32 -3.26
N ASP A 55 3.58 12.48 -3.58
CA ASP A 55 4.96 12.57 -4.04
C ASP A 55 5.99 12.58 -2.89
N GLY A 56 5.55 12.40 -1.65
CA GLY A 56 6.39 12.45 -0.45
C GLY A 56 6.73 13.87 0.03
N GLU A 57 6.31 14.91 -0.68
CA GLU A 57 6.50 16.33 -0.30
C GLU A 57 5.20 16.95 0.24
N GLY A 58 4.15 16.13 0.39
CA GLY A 58 2.82 16.57 0.80
C GLY A 58 1.97 17.06 -0.37
N HIS A 59 2.39 16.81 -1.62
CA HIS A 59 1.56 17.03 -2.79
C HIS A 59 1.04 15.71 -3.35
N GLY A 60 -0.08 15.80 -4.04
CA GLY A 60 -0.76 14.66 -4.63
C GLY A 60 -2.13 15.06 -5.12
N PRO A 61 -2.75 14.27 -5.99
CA PRO A 61 -4.12 14.51 -6.42
C PRO A 61 -5.08 14.35 -5.23
N ASP A 62 -6.10 15.20 -5.18
CA ASP A 62 -7.10 15.17 -4.11
C ASP A 62 -7.77 13.79 -4.03
N PRO A 63 -7.83 13.15 -2.85
CA PRO A 63 -8.46 11.84 -2.70
C PRO A 63 -9.88 11.80 -3.26
N GLY A 64 -10.16 10.78 -4.08
CA GLY A 64 -11.44 10.61 -4.76
C GLY A 64 -11.59 11.39 -6.08
N SER A 65 -10.67 12.30 -6.42
CA SER A 65 -10.64 12.94 -7.74
C SER A 65 -10.34 11.94 -8.85
N GLY A 66 -10.73 12.27 -10.09
CA GLY A 66 -10.46 11.43 -11.25
C GLY A 66 -8.98 11.16 -11.49
N GLU A 67 -8.10 12.12 -11.17
CA GLU A 67 -6.64 11.96 -11.23
C GLU A 67 -6.15 10.99 -10.15
N TRP A 68 -6.64 11.14 -8.91
CA TRP A 68 -6.33 10.24 -7.81
C TRP A 68 -6.75 8.81 -8.12
N LEU A 69 -7.97 8.62 -8.66
CA LEU A 69 -8.44 7.31 -9.11
C LEU A 69 -7.52 6.71 -10.19
N GLY A 70 -6.93 7.54 -11.07
CA GLY A 70 -5.98 7.07 -12.09
C GLY A 70 -4.66 6.61 -11.49
N SER A 71 -4.25 7.17 -10.36
CA SER A 71 -3.10 6.70 -9.58
C SER A 71 -3.43 5.41 -8.82
N VAL A 72 -4.62 5.31 -8.22
CA VAL A 72 -5.11 4.08 -7.58
C VAL A 72 -5.17 2.94 -8.58
N GLU A 73 -5.73 3.16 -9.77
CA GLU A 73 -5.81 2.16 -10.85
C GLU A 73 -4.41 1.62 -11.19
N ARG A 74 -3.42 2.49 -11.37
CA ARG A 74 -2.03 2.09 -11.64
C ARG A 74 -1.45 1.23 -10.52
N GLN A 75 -1.60 1.65 -9.27
CA GLN A 75 -1.08 0.91 -8.10
C GLN A 75 -1.79 -0.45 -7.92
N ALA A 76 -3.09 -0.50 -8.20
CA ALA A 76 -3.89 -1.73 -8.18
C ALA A 76 -3.65 -2.65 -9.41
N LYS A 77 -2.72 -2.29 -10.30
CA LYS A 77 -2.41 -2.98 -11.57
C LYS A 77 -3.62 -3.10 -12.51
N LEU A 78 -4.48 -2.09 -12.50
CA LEU A 78 -5.55 -1.90 -13.45
C LEU A 78 -5.11 -0.96 -14.59
N PRO A 79 -5.67 -1.11 -15.80
CA PRO A 79 -5.56 -0.07 -16.81
C PRO A 79 -6.25 1.20 -16.32
N VAL A 80 -5.67 2.36 -16.58
CA VAL A 80 -6.30 3.65 -16.26
C VAL A 80 -7.49 3.87 -17.18
N ARG A 81 -8.69 4.06 -16.61
CA ARG A 81 -9.95 4.16 -17.35
C ARG A 81 -10.58 5.54 -17.21
N ALA A 82 -9.81 6.58 -17.53
CA ALA A 82 -10.29 7.97 -17.54
C ALA A 82 -11.44 8.23 -18.54
N ASP A 83 -11.73 7.26 -19.42
CA ASP A 83 -12.89 7.24 -20.31
C ASP A 83 -14.22 6.91 -19.59
N LEU A 84 -14.15 6.32 -18.39
CA LEU A 84 -15.32 5.88 -17.63
C LEU A 84 -15.72 6.91 -16.57
N ALA A 85 -16.98 6.85 -16.14
CA ALA A 85 -17.45 7.62 -14.99
C ALA A 85 -16.77 7.14 -13.69
N ASP A 86 -16.44 8.04 -12.78
CA ASP A 86 -15.70 7.73 -11.54
C ASP A 86 -16.37 6.64 -10.70
N VAL A 87 -17.71 6.61 -10.64
CA VAL A 87 -18.45 5.55 -9.94
C VAL A 87 -18.15 4.15 -10.50
N GLN A 88 -18.00 4.03 -11.82
CA GLN A 88 -17.64 2.76 -12.46
C GLN A 88 -16.18 2.39 -12.16
N ARG A 89 -15.28 3.39 -12.18
CA ARG A 89 -13.86 3.21 -11.85
C ARG A 89 -13.66 2.75 -10.41
N CYS A 90 -14.33 3.38 -9.45
CA CYS A 90 -14.40 2.93 -8.06
C CYS A 90 -14.87 1.47 -7.93
N GLY A 91 -15.87 1.07 -8.71
CA GLY A 91 -16.34 -0.32 -8.74
C GLY A 91 -15.28 -1.30 -9.26
N LEU A 92 -14.55 -0.94 -10.32
CA LEU A 92 -13.46 -1.75 -10.86
C LEU A 92 -12.30 -1.88 -9.86
N ILE A 93 -11.93 -0.77 -9.21
CA ILE A 93 -10.93 -0.76 -8.14
C ILE A 93 -11.38 -1.67 -7.00
N GLN A 94 -12.60 -1.49 -6.49
CA GLN A 94 -13.12 -2.33 -5.41
C GLN A 94 -13.05 -3.82 -5.75
N GLN A 95 -13.51 -4.18 -6.95
CA GLN A 95 -13.47 -5.57 -7.41
C GLN A 95 -12.03 -6.10 -7.48
N GLN A 96 -11.06 -5.25 -7.83
CA GLN A 96 -9.65 -5.62 -7.84
C GLN A 96 -9.10 -5.86 -6.43
N LEU A 97 -9.45 -4.99 -5.48
CA LEU A 97 -9.04 -5.11 -4.07
C LEU A 97 -9.68 -6.32 -3.37
N GLU A 98 -10.88 -6.74 -3.80
CA GLU A 98 -11.54 -7.94 -3.30
C GLU A 98 -10.93 -9.24 -3.85
N ARG A 99 -10.48 -9.22 -5.11
CA ARG A 99 -9.95 -10.41 -5.79
C ARG A 99 -8.50 -10.73 -5.42
N HIS A 100 -7.71 -9.71 -5.09
CA HIS A 100 -6.28 -9.87 -4.86
C HIS A 100 -5.90 -9.52 -3.43
N THR A 101 -4.93 -10.25 -2.91
CA THR A 101 -4.29 -9.88 -1.65
C THR A 101 -3.17 -8.90 -1.94
N PHE A 102 -3.16 -7.76 -1.25
CA PHE A 102 -2.08 -6.79 -1.35
C PHE A 102 -1.21 -6.86 -0.09
N ILE A 103 0.11 -6.93 -0.26
CA ILE A 103 1.10 -6.77 0.81
C ILE A 103 1.83 -5.46 0.54
N ILE A 104 1.77 -4.54 1.50
CA ILE A 104 2.17 -3.16 1.30
C ILE A 104 3.17 -2.78 2.39
N ASN A 105 4.34 -2.29 1.99
CA ASN A 105 5.32 -1.70 2.89
C ASN A 105 5.55 -0.25 2.44
N GLN A 106 4.91 0.70 3.14
CA GLN A 106 4.95 2.12 2.77
C GLN A 106 6.38 2.69 2.84
N PRO A 107 7.18 2.48 3.89
CA PRO A 107 8.53 3.05 3.97
C PRO A 107 9.48 2.59 2.86
N LEU A 108 9.27 1.39 2.32
CA LEU A 108 10.06 0.86 1.21
C LEU A 108 9.40 1.10 -0.17
N GLY A 109 8.19 1.64 -0.23
CA GLY A 109 7.42 1.79 -1.46
C GLY A 109 7.12 0.46 -2.17
N ILE A 110 7.03 -0.64 -1.41
CA ILE A 110 6.81 -1.97 -1.97
C ILE A 110 5.32 -2.30 -1.92
N THR A 111 4.76 -2.68 -3.06
CA THR A 111 3.41 -3.27 -3.17
C THR A 111 3.47 -4.56 -3.95
N ILE A 112 3.13 -5.66 -3.30
CA ILE A 112 3.04 -7.00 -3.89
C ILE A 112 1.57 -7.38 -3.92
N SER A 113 1.13 -7.97 -5.04
CA SER A 113 -0.24 -8.43 -5.19
C SER A 113 -0.26 -9.82 -5.81
N PHE A 114 -1.16 -10.69 -5.35
CA PHE A 114 -1.38 -12.05 -5.84
C PHE A 114 -2.84 -12.48 -5.70
#